data_AF-R7ZSA2-F1
#
_entry.id   AF-R7ZSA2-F1
#
_cell.length_a   1.000
_cell.length_b   1.000
_cell.length_c   1.000
_cell.angle_alpha   90.00
_cell.angle_beta   90.00
_cell.angle_gamma   90.00
#
_symmetry.space_group_name_H-M   'P 1'
#
loop_
_entity.id
_entity.type
_entity.pdbx_description
1 polymer ?
#
loop_
_entity_poly.entity_id
_entity_poly.type
_entity_poly.pdbx_seq_one_letter_code
_entity_poly.pdbx_strand_id
1 'polypeptide(L)'
;MVGNSFGGYVNVQLRTFDCFEEVIKSLPRVINDLAFYGKWDICLYQVPTHFRLIEKPKYYKIPDKGKMIFKLDHLIATSFMDIFVNFSVIHLALCDKKISRQAKSLKTDFDIRLTETYITIQLDEPFFQKPINLNQFHGDTDKLFDSYRY
;
A
#
# COMPACT_ATOMS: atom_id res chain seq x y z
N MET A 1 3.95 5.38 8.35
CA MET A 1 2.89 4.40 8.03
C MET A 1 2.34 3.82 9.33
N VAL A 2 1.02 3.75 9.45
CA VAL A 2 0.30 3.28 10.64
C VAL A 2 -0.70 2.22 10.18
N GLY A 3 -0.73 1.06 10.83
CA GLY A 3 -1.79 0.07 10.61
C GLY A 3 -2.78 0.07 11.76
N ASN A 4 -4.07 0.12 11.43
CA ASN A 4 -5.17 0.12 12.38
C ASN A 4 -6.00 -1.15 12.22
N SER A 5 -6.34 -1.79 13.34
CA SER A 5 -7.25 -2.92 13.37
C SER A 5 -8.50 -2.55 14.15
N PHE A 6 -9.67 -2.70 13.52
CA PHE A 6 -10.98 -2.42 14.12
C PHE A 6 -11.74 -3.70 14.52
N GLY A 7 -11.21 -4.85 14.17
CA GLY A 7 -11.89 -6.15 14.28
C GLY A 7 -11.19 -7.18 13.41
N GLY A 8 -9.93 -7.46 13.75
CA GLY A 8 -9.03 -8.25 12.92
C GLY A 8 -7.58 -8.12 13.36
N TYR A 9 -6.66 -8.22 12.40
CA TYR A 9 -5.23 -8.10 12.59
C TYR A 9 -4.57 -7.48 11.36
N VAL A 10 -3.50 -6.74 11.59
CA VAL A 10 -2.53 -6.31 10.58
C VAL A 10 -1.16 -6.28 11.26
N ASN A 11 -0.14 -6.87 10.62
CA ASN A 11 1.22 -7.01 11.18
C ASN A 11 2.06 -5.71 11.14
N VAL A 12 1.45 -4.58 10.81
CA VAL A 12 2.09 -3.26 10.78
C VAL A 12 1.40 -2.39 11.83
N GLN A 13 2.12 -1.98 12.88
CA GLN A 13 1.59 -1.03 13.87
C GLN A 13 2.02 0.39 13.55
N LEU A 14 3.33 0.67 13.60
CA LEU A 14 3.94 1.93 13.19
C LEU A 14 5.25 1.62 12.47
N ARG A 15 5.46 2.24 11.32
CA ARG A 15 6.73 2.25 10.59
C ARG A 15 7.02 3.65 10.09
N THR A 16 8.16 4.19 10.44
CA THR A 16 8.64 5.49 9.97
C THR A 16 9.58 5.30 8.78
N PHE A 17 9.66 6.34 7.95
CA PHE A 17 10.61 6.45 6.85
C PHE A 17 11.25 7.82 6.99
N ASP A 18 12.57 7.90 6.87
CA ASP A 18 13.31 9.14 7.09
C ASP A 18 13.16 10.09 5.89
N CYS A 19 13.02 9.54 4.70
CA CYS A 19 12.85 10.29 3.45
C CYS A 19 12.01 9.52 2.43
N PHE A 20 11.66 10.20 1.33
CA PHE A 20 10.82 9.61 0.29
C PHE A 20 11.52 8.48 -0.48
N GLU A 21 12.84 8.54 -0.66
CA GLU A 21 13.61 7.48 -1.32
C GLU A 21 13.53 6.16 -0.54
N GLU A 22 13.43 6.24 0.79
CA GLU A 22 13.22 5.05 1.61
C GLU A 22 11.82 4.45 1.40
N VAL A 23 10.81 5.31 1.19
CA VAL A 23 9.45 4.88 0.83
C VAL A 23 9.47 4.13 -0.49
N ILE A 24 10.13 4.67 -1.53
CA ILE A 24 10.25 4.01 -2.84
C ILE A 24 10.85 2.61 -2.69
N LYS A 25 11.92 2.47 -1.91
CA LYS A 25 12.64 1.20 -1.73
C LYS A 25 11.87 0.19 -0.88
N SER A 26 11.23 0.66 0.19
CA SER A 26 10.74 -0.22 1.24
C SER A 26 9.26 -0.52 1.10
N LEU A 27 8.45 0.45 0.69
CA LEU A 27 6.99 0.33 0.72
C LEU A 27 6.48 -0.88 -0.07
N PRO A 28 6.96 -1.18 -1.29
CA PRO A 28 6.50 -2.37 -2.01
C PRO A 28 6.73 -3.67 -1.26
N ARG A 29 7.91 -3.82 -0.66
CA ARG A 29 8.22 -4.98 0.17
C ARG A 29 7.34 -5.04 1.42
N VAL A 30 7.11 -3.91 2.10
CA VAL A 30 6.25 -3.90 3.28
C VAL A 30 4.85 -4.37 2.95
N ILE A 31 4.30 -3.90 1.82
CA ILE A 31 2.97 -4.27 1.35
C ILE A 31 2.90 -5.75 0.96
N ASN A 32 3.91 -6.29 0.27
CA ASN A 32 3.95 -7.70 -0.12
C ASN A 32 4.12 -8.65 1.09
N ASP A 33 4.80 -8.20 2.14
CA ASP A 33 4.99 -8.95 3.39
C ASP A 33 3.82 -8.74 4.40
N LEU A 34 2.73 -8.10 3.99
CA LEU A 34 1.58 -7.85 4.87
C LEU A 34 0.86 -9.14 5.23
N ALA A 35 0.63 -9.32 6.52
CA ALA A 35 -0.23 -10.34 7.07
C ALA A 35 -1.40 -9.68 7.79
N PHE A 36 -2.62 -10.00 7.37
CA PHE A 36 -3.83 -9.38 7.89
C PHE A 36 -5.04 -10.33 7.88
N TYR A 37 -6.04 -10.01 8.70
CA TYR A 37 -7.38 -10.58 8.59
C TYR A 37 -8.41 -9.62 9.19
N GLY A 38 -9.68 -9.80 8.88
CA GLY A 38 -10.77 -8.99 9.44
C GLY A 38 -10.76 -7.55 8.94
N LYS A 39 -11.20 -6.60 9.78
CA LYS A 39 -11.32 -5.18 9.43
C LYS A 39 -10.10 -4.39 9.88
N TRP A 40 -9.38 -3.83 8.90
CA TRP A 40 -8.17 -3.07 9.11
C TRP A 40 -8.01 -1.97 8.04
N ASP A 41 -7.11 -1.03 8.31
CA ASP A 41 -6.51 -0.16 7.30
C ASP A 41 -5.02 0.08 7.56
N ILE A 42 -4.30 0.49 6.53
CA ILE A 42 -2.92 0.94 6.57
C ILE A 42 -2.88 2.32 5.95
N CYS A 43 -2.39 3.28 6.70
CA CYS A 43 -2.32 4.68 6.28
C CYS A 43 -0.86 5.14 6.24
N LEU A 44 -0.44 5.74 5.14
CA LEU A 44 0.84 6.42 5.00
C LEU A 44 0.63 7.92 5.13
N TYR A 45 1.44 8.56 5.97
CA TYR A 45 1.35 9.98 6.29
C TYR A 45 2.69 10.66 6.02
N GLN A 46 2.63 11.89 5.49
CA GLN A 46 3.73 12.84 5.51
C GLN A 46 3.59 13.67 6.78
N VAL A 47 4.60 13.63 7.64
CA VAL A 47 4.56 14.25 8.98
C VAL A 47 5.81 15.10 9.21
N PRO A 48 5.74 16.15 10.05
CA PRO A 48 6.94 16.83 10.50
C PRO A 48 7.81 15.92 11.37
N THR A 49 9.09 16.26 11.54
CA THR A 49 10.06 15.50 12.36
C THR A 49 9.54 15.18 13.77
N HIS A 50 8.80 16.12 14.36
CA HIS A 50 8.20 15.97 15.69
C HIS A 50 6.68 15.88 15.56
N PHE A 51 6.16 14.65 15.69
CA PHE A 51 4.73 14.37 15.73
C PHE A 51 4.42 13.40 16.88
N ARG A 52 3.15 13.32 17.26
CA ARG A 52 2.67 12.31 18.21
C ARG A 52 1.53 11.53 17.58
N LEU A 53 1.44 10.23 17.88
CA LEU A 53 0.24 9.47 17.56
C LEU A 53 -0.84 9.77 18.59
N ILE A 54 -2.03 10.10 18.09
CA ILE A 54 -3.24 10.26 18.90
C ILE A 54 -4.21 9.13 18.58
N GLU A 55 -4.91 8.68 19.61
CA GLU A 55 -6.00 7.73 19.46
C GLU A 55 -7.32 8.47 19.22
N LYS A 56 -7.97 8.12 18.12
CA LYS A 56 -9.34 8.47 17.78
C LYS A 56 -10.28 7.35 18.24
N PRO A 57 -11.60 7.60 18.29
CA PRO A 57 -12.57 6.58 18.66
C PRO A 57 -12.36 5.26 17.90
N LYS A 58 -12.61 4.13 18.57
CA LYS A 58 -12.35 2.76 18.06
C LYS A 58 -10.86 2.41 17.91
N TYR A 59 -10.00 2.94 18.79
CA TYR A 59 -8.55 2.65 18.84
C TYR A 59 -7.81 3.02 17.55
N TYR A 60 -8.32 4.01 16.82
CA TYR A 60 -7.77 4.41 15.54
C TYR A 60 -6.62 5.40 15.72
N LYS A 61 -5.42 5.05 15.27
CA LYS A 61 -4.22 5.84 15.46
C LYS A 61 -3.95 6.71 14.23
N ILE A 62 -3.83 8.01 14.47
CA ILE A 62 -3.41 8.99 13.47
C ILE A 62 -2.34 9.90 14.06
N PRO A 63 -1.43 10.47 13.26
CA PRO A 63 -0.56 11.52 13.76
C PRO A 63 -1.36 12.79 14.08
N ASP A 64 -0.94 13.54 15.11
CA ASP A 64 -1.55 14.82 15.50
C ASP A 64 -1.33 15.94 14.49
N LYS A 65 -0.35 15.77 13.58
CA LYS A 65 0.02 16.68 12.50
C LYS A 65 0.42 15.90 11.25
N GLY A 66 0.26 16.52 10.08
CA GLY A 66 0.68 15.96 8.81
C GLY A 66 -0.48 15.69 7.85
N LYS A 67 -0.15 15.13 6.69
CA LYS A 67 -1.08 14.85 5.59
C LYS A 67 -1.09 13.35 5.32
N MET A 68 -2.27 12.74 5.25
CA MET A 68 -2.39 11.38 4.76
C MET A 68 -2.11 11.36 3.26
N ILE A 69 -1.12 10.58 2.85
CA ILE A 69 -0.71 10.43 1.45
C ILE A 69 -1.49 9.28 0.81
N PHE A 70 -1.66 8.19 1.55
CA PHE A 70 -2.20 6.95 1.04
C PHE A 70 -2.94 6.19 2.14
N LYS A 71 -4.01 5.49 1.76
CA LYS A 71 -4.74 4.55 2.60
C LYS A 71 -5.04 3.28 1.81
N LEU A 72 -4.73 2.14 2.42
CA LEU A 72 -5.17 0.82 2.02
C LEU A 72 -6.14 0.30 3.06
N ASP A 73 -7.29 -0.24 2.68
CA ASP A 73 -8.23 -0.83 3.61
C ASP A 73 -8.59 -2.28 3.27
N HIS A 74 -9.22 -2.95 4.23
CA HIS A 74 -9.63 -4.35 4.12
C HIS A 74 -10.56 -4.68 2.94
N LEU A 75 -11.22 -3.69 2.30
CA LEU A 75 -12.05 -3.95 1.12
C LEU A 75 -11.22 -4.11 -0.15
N ILE A 76 -10.02 -3.53 -0.15
CA ILE A 76 -9.09 -3.54 -1.29
C ILE A 76 -8.24 -4.83 -1.29
N ALA A 77 -7.98 -5.40 -0.12
CA ALA A 77 -6.99 -6.43 0.07
C ALA A 77 -7.50 -7.87 -0.15
N THR A 78 -8.61 -8.04 -0.87
CA THR A 78 -9.25 -9.34 -1.02
C THR A 78 -8.57 -10.25 -2.03
N SER A 79 -7.73 -9.73 -2.93
CA SER A 79 -6.96 -10.55 -3.84
C SER A 79 -5.76 -9.78 -4.44
N PHE A 80 -4.83 -10.51 -5.07
CA PHE A 80 -3.45 -10.09 -5.38
C PHE A 80 -3.28 -8.58 -5.60
N MET A 81 -2.43 -7.95 -4.80
CA MET A 81 -2.12 -6.53 -4.86
C MET A 81 -0.65 -6.34 -5.20
N ASP A 82 -0.40 -5.72 -6.33
CA ASP A 82 0.92 -5.21 -6.69
C ASP A 82 0.98 -3.71 -6.47
N ILE A 83 2.10 -3.23 -5.95
CA ILE A 83 2.33 -1.81 -5.67
C ILE A 83 3.62 -1.35 -6.34
N PHE A 84 3.53 -0.22 -7.03
CA PHE A 84 4.64 0.46 -7.66
C PHE A 84 4.72 1.87 -7.09
N VAL A 85 5.91 2.29 -6.69
CA VAL A 85 6.15 3.64 -6.17
C VAL A 85 7.19 4.30 -7.05
N ASN A 86 6.87 5.46 -7.59
CA ASN A 86 7.76 6.24 -8.43
C ASN A 86 7.56 7.72 -8.17
N PHE A 87 8.63 8.49 -7.90
CA PHE A 87 8.63 9.94 -7.62
C PHE A 87 7.34 10.51 -7.00
N SER A 88 6.39 10.93 -7.82
CA SER A 88 5.15 11.56 -7.39
C SER A 88 3.94 10.65 -7.49
N VAL A 89 4.09 9.33 -7.60
CA VAL A 89 3.01 8.39 -7.88
C VAL A 89 3.18 7.10 -7.07
N ILE A 90 2.09 6.67 -6.43
CA ILE A 90 1.88 5.28 -6.01
C ILE A 90 0.84 4.68 -6.94
N HIS A 91 1.19 3.59 -7.61
CA HIS A 91 0.30 2.79 -8.43
C HIS A 91 -0.01 1.49 -7.70
N LEU A 92 -1.29 1.15 -7.63
CA LEU A 92 -1.80 -0.10 -7.05
C LEU A 92 -2.54 -0.84 -8.15
N ALA A 93 -2.09 -2.05 -8.46
CA ALA A 93 -2.79 -2.97 -9.34
C ALA A 93 -3.41 -4.08 -8.47
N LEU A 94 -4.73 -4.17 -8.49
CA LEU A 94 -5.51 -5.08 -7.67
C LEU A 94 -6.19 -6.07 -8.59
N CYS A 95 -5.94 -7.35 -8.36
CA CYS A 95 -6.57 -8.43 -9.10
C CYS A 95 -7.52 -9.15 -8.17
N ASP A 96 -8.82 -9.01 -8.38
CA ASP A 96 -9.83 -9.72 -7.61
C ASP A 96 -10.23 -11.05 -8.25
N LYS A 97 -10.11 -12.16 -7.50
CA LYS A 97 -10.51 -13.49 -7.97
C LYS A 97 -11.76 -13.95 -7.24
N LYS A 98 -12.92 -13.86 -7.90
CA LYS A 98 -14.18 -14.37 -7.35
C LYS A 98 -14.46 -15.76 -7.90
N ILE A 99 -14.66 -16.72 -6.99
CA ILE A 99 -15.09 -18.08 -7.33
C ILE A 99 -16.61 -18.14 -7.23
N SER A 100 -17.30 -18.32 -8.35
CA SER A 100 -18.74 -18.64 -8.33
C SER A 100 -18.95 -20.13 -8.58
N ARG A 101 -19.55 -20.84 -7.63
CA ARG A 101 -20.07 -22.18 -7.83
C ARG A 101 -21.51 -22.09 -8.32
N GLN A 102 -21.78 -22.47 -9.57
CA GLN A 102 -23.15 -22.66 -10.02
C GLN A 102 -23.69 -23.99 -9.47
N ALA A 103 -24.78 -23.94 -8.70
CA ALA A 103 -25.37 -25.09 -8.01
C ALA A 103 -25.89 -26.23 -8.93
N LYS A 104 -25.72 -26.12 -10.26
CA LYS A 104 -26.20 -27.09 -11.25
C LYS A 104 -25.14 -27.57 -12.25
N SER A 105 -23.90 -27.07 -12.19
CA SER A 105 -22.80 -27.58 -13.03
C SER A 105 -21.49 -27.64 -12.24
N LEU A 106 -20.67 -28.66 -12.48
CA LEU A 106 -19.31 -28.80 -11.93
C LEU A 106 -18.32 -27.74 -12.47
N LYS A 107 -18.78 -26.71 -13.19
CA LYS A 107 -17.92 -25.63 -13.68
C LYS A 107 -17.66 -24.62 -12.57
N THR A 108 -16.38 -24.40 -12.32
CA THR A 108 -15.90 -23.28 -11.53
C THR A 108 -15.59 -22.15 -12.49
N ASP A 109 -16.40 -21.08 -12.44
CA ASP A 109 -16.12 -19.87 -13.20
C ASP A 109 -15.26 -18.93 -12.32
N PHE A 110 -14.21 -18.39 -12.93
CA PHE A 110 -13.33 -17.40 -12.31
C PHE A 110 -13.68 -16.03 -12.89
N ASP A 111 -14.21 -15.13 -12.06
CA ASP A 111 -14.34 -13.70 -12.41
C ASP A 111 -13.06 -13.01 -11.91
N ILE A 112 -12.24 -12.53 -12.86
CA ILE A 112 -11.01 -11.78 -12.60
C ILE A 112 -11.32 -10.31 -12.84
N ARG A 113 -11.20 -9.48 -11.80
CA ARG A 113 -11.38 -8.03 -11.91
C ARG A 113 -10.06 -7.32 -11.63
N LEU A 114 -9.56 -6.60 -12.63
CA LEU A 114 -8.40 -5.73 -12.48
C LEU A 114 -8.86 -4.31 -12.13
N THR A 115 -8.37 -3.79 -11.02
CA THR A 115 -8.57 -2.39 -10.61
C THR A 115 -7.23 -1.72 -10.45
N GLU A 116 -7.01 -0.62 -11.16
CA GLU A 116 -5.81 0.19 -11.07
C GLU A 116 -6.13 1.49 -10.34
N THR A 117 -5.27 1.88 -9.39
CA THR A 117 -5.40 3.15 -8.66
C THR A 117 -4.07 3.89 -8.68
N TYR A 118 -4.11 5.16 -9.08
CA TYR A 118 -2.96 6.04 -9.12
C TYR A 118 -3.14 7.16 -8.09
N ILE A 119 -2.12 7.33 -7.24
CA ILE A 119 -2.12 8.34 -6.20
C ILE A 119 -0.95 9.27 -6.44
N THR A 120 -1.23 10.52 -6.80
CA THR A 120 -0.19 11.52 -6.94
C THR A 120 0.25 12.05 -5.57
N ILE A 121 1.54 11.87 -5.25
CA ILE A 121 2.18 12.44 -4.07
C ILE A 121 2.73 13.82 -4.44
N GLN A 122 2.19 14.84 -3.80
CA GLN A 122 2.85 16.14 -3.72
C GLN A 122 3.64 16.18 -2.41
N LEU A 123 4.97 16.12 -2.51
CA LEU A 123 5.86 16.25 -1.38
C LEU A 123 5.98 17.73 -1.02
N ASP A 124 5.50 18.12 0.15
CA ASP A 124 5.85 19.41 0.75
C ASP A 124 7.29 19.32 1.30
N GLU A 125 8.31 19.65 0.50
CA GLU A 125 9.71 19.73 0.96
C GLU A 125 10.24 21.17 1.00
N PRO A 126 10.99 21.57 2.04
CA PRO A 126 12.15 22.43 1.85
C PRO A 126 13.29 21.55 1.28
N PHE A 127 13.45 21.60 -0.04
CA PHE A 127 14.46 20.88 -0.82
C PHE A 127 15.87 20.99 -0.18
N PHE A 128 16.39 19.90 0.39
CA PHE A 128 17.83 19.80 0.67
C PHE A 128 18.54 19.34 -0.61
N GLN A 129 19.59 20.07 -0.96
CA GLN A 129 20.33 20.05 -2.25
C GLN A 129 21.09 18.75 -2.56
N LYS A 130 20.42 17.59 -2.66
CA LYS A 130 21.04 16.41 -3.26
C LYS A 130 20.26 15.95 -4.49
N PRO A 131 20.88 15.94 -5.68
CA PRO A 131 20.24 15.38 -6.86
C PRO A 131 20.04 13.88 -6.67
N ILE A 132 18.80 13.43 -6.78
CA ILE A 132 18.44 12.02 -6.80
C ILE A 132 18.90 11.44 -8.14
N ASN A 133 19.77 10.42 -8.11
CA ASN A 133 20.22 9.75 -9.33
C ASN A 133 19.18 8.71 -9.77
N LEU A 134 18.48 9.01 -10.87
CA LEU A 134 17.28 8.32 -11.35
C LEU A 134 17.55 6.92 -11.91
N ASN A 135 18.78 6.65 -12.35
CA ASN A 135 19.15 5.38 -13.02
C ASN A 135 19.24 4.19 -12.06
N GLN A 136 19.05 4.39 -10.75
CA GLN A 136 19.15 3.34 -9.72
C GLN A 136 17.79 2.77 -9.28
N PHE A 137 16.68 3.39 -9.67
CA PHE A 137 15.35 3.10 -9.10
C PHE A 137 14.30 2.70 -10.13
N HIS A 138 14.71 2.33 -11.35
CA HIS A 138 13.85 1.53 -12.21
C HIS A 138 13.62 0.19 -11.53
N GLY A 139 12.49 0.07 -10.82
CA GLY A 139 11.90 -1.24 -10.56
C GLY A 139 11.81 -1.92 -11.91
N ASP A 140 12.42 -3.10 -12.00
CA ASP A 140 12.61 -3.92 -13.20
C ASP A 140 11.28 -4.04 -13.97
N THR A 141 11.01 -3.08 -14.87
CA THR A 141 9.74 -2.99 -15.61
C THR A 141 9.59 -4.16 -16.57
N ASP A 142 10.68 -4.83 -16.92
CA ASP A 142 10.65 -5.95 -17.86
C ASP A 142 10.20 -7.28 -17.23
N LYS A 143 9.98 -7.32 -15.91
CA LYS A 143 9.33 -8.45 -15.24
C LYS A 143 7.80 -8.37 -15.20
N LEU A 144 7.21 -7.38 -15.90
CA LEU A 144 5.76 -7.21 -16.10
C LEU A 144 5.05 -8.47 -16.66
N PHE A 145 5.77 -9.46 -17.19
CA PHE A 145 5.19 -10.63 -17.86
C PHE A 145 5.80 -12.00 -17.50
N ASP A 146 6.60 -12.12 -16.44
CA ASP A 146 7.07 -13.45 -16.02
C ASP A 146 5.96 -14.16 -15.21
N SER A 147 4.88 -14.50 -15.90
CA SER A 147 3.69 -15.22 -15.43
C SER A 147 3.96 -16.70 -15.12
N TYR A 148 5.16 -17.02 -14.65
CA TYR A 148 5.57 -18.36 -14.22
C TYR A 148 6.02 -18.36 -12.76
N ARG A 149 5.12 -17.93 -11.87
CA ARG A 149 5.16 -18.39 -10.48
C ARG A 149 3.76 -18.88 -10.09
N TYR A 150 3.65 -20.21 -10.18
CA TYR A 150 2.56 -21.12 -9.79
C TYR A 150 1.42 -21.32 -10.79
#